data_AF-A0A7Y2R5N3-F1
#
_entry.id   AF-A0A7Y2R5N3-F1
#
_cell.length_a   1.000
_cell.length_b   1.000
_cell.length_c   1.000
_cell.angle_alpha   90.00
_cell.angle_beta   90.00
_cell.angle_gamma   90.00
#
_symmetry.space_group_name_H-M   'P 1'
#
loop_
_entity.id
_entity.type
_entity.pdbx_description
1 polymer ?
#
loop_
_entity_poly.entity_id
_entity_poly.type
_entity_poly.pdbx_seq_one_letter_code
_entity_poly.pdbx_strand_id
1 'polypeptide(L)'
;MAVDATSSVAKTSSTSTTNTAQQKATLNYDNFLQLLIAQMKNQDPTDPVDASEQMSQLASFSQVEQTIQTNTKLDTLLASSSLTQASGYVGKYMESADGTVKGTIESVKVYSDGIIATTTAGGNILVQAGITVADKAPTSDT
;
A
#
# COMPACT_ATOMS: atom_id res chain seq x y z
N MET A 1 -38.57 25.44 4.71
CA MET A 1 -38.41 24.21 3.90
C MET A 1 -37.41 23.34 4.62
N ALA A 2 -37.87 22.23 5.18
CA ALA A 2 -37.03 21.16 5.70
C ALA A 2 -37.08 20.04 4.65
N VAL A 3 -35.93 19.54 4.23
CA VAL A 3 -35.82 18.21 3.62
C VAL A 3 -34.55 17.54 4.11
N ASP A 4 -34.79 16.29 4.44
CA ASP A 4 -33.98 15.24 5.00
C ASP A 4 -32.80 14.85 4.09
N ALA A 5 -31.69 14.43 4.71
CA ALA A 5 -30.68 13.63 4.05
C ALA A 5 -30.20 12.54 5.01
N THR A 6 -31.02 11.51 5.19
CA THR A 6 -30.50 10.17 5.47
C THR A 6 -29.61 9.74 4.31
N SER A 7 -28.34 9.42 4.58
CA SER A 7 -27.67 8.40 3.77
C SER A 7 -26.64 7.70 4.62
N SER A 8 -26.99 6.46 4.93
CA SER A 8 -26.20 5.41 5.55
C SER A 8 -24.77 5.41 5.05
N VAL A 9 -23.80 5.60 5.94
CA VAL A 9 -22.42 5.22 5.67
C VAL A 9 -22.38 3.69 5.72
N ALA A 10 -22.58 3.11 4.54
CA ALA A 10 -22.44 1.70 4.30
C ALA A 10 -21.06 1.25 4.79
N LYS A 11 -21.07 0.16 5.54
CA LYS A 11 -19.92 -0.62 5.97
C LYS A 11 -19.11 -1.04 4.74
N THR A 12 -18.05 -0.29 4.42
CA THR A 12 -17.09 -0.72 3.40
C THR A 12 -16.14 -1.75 4.02
N SER A 13 -16.61 -2.99 4.03
CA SER A 13 -15.78 -4.18 4.13
C SER A 13 -14.93 -4.31 2.85
N SER A 14 -13.81 -3.59 2.80
CA SER A 14 -12.85 -3.65 1.69
C SER A 14 -11.89 -4.85 1.75
N THR A 15 -11.96 -5.67 2.80
CA THR A 15 -11.08 -6.84 2.99
C THR A 15 -11.66 -8.13 2.38
N SER A 16 -12.95 -8.14 2.01
CA SER A 16 -13.59 -9.31 1.42
C SER A 16 -13.44 -9.39 -0.10
N THR A 17 -13.28 -8.25 -0.80
CA THR A 17 -13.28 -8.22 -2.27
C THR A 17 -11.99 -8.75 -2.90
N THR A 18 -10.83 -8.48 -2.29
CA THR A 18 -9.53 -9.01 -2.74
C THR A 18 -9.40 -10.52 -2.53
N ASN A 19 -9.88 -11.04 -1.40
CA ASN A 19 -9.91 -12.49 -1.16
C ASN A 19 -10.87 -13.20 -2.12
N THR A 20 -12.03 -12.61 -2.43
CA THR A 20 -12.97 -13.20 -3.41
C THR A 20 -12.45 -13.14 -4.84
N ALA A 21 -11.71 -12.09 -5.25
CA ALA A 21 -11.12 -11.99 -6.58
C ALA A 21 -9.98 -13.02 -6.75
N GLN A 22 -9.11 -13.14 -5.74
CA GLN A 22 -8.02 -14.13 -5.73
C GLN A 22 -8.57 -15.56 -5.73
N GLN A 23 -9.61 -15.86 -4.95
CA GLN A 23 -10.30 -17.15 -5.00
C GLN A 23 -10.99 -17.40 -6.34
N LYS A 24 -11.60 -16.38 -6.95
CA LYS A 24 -12.23 -16.53 -8.28
C LYS A 24 -11.19 -16.85 -9.36
N ALA A 25 -10.02 -16.21 -9.33
CA ALA A 25 -8.95 -16.46 -10.29
C ALA A 25 -8.36 -17.88 -10.15
N THR A 26 -8.12 -18.35 -8.91
CA THR A 26 -7.64 -19.72 -8.66
C THR A 26 -8.70 -20.79 -8.98
N LEU A 27 -9.96 -20.59 -8.58
CA LEU A 27 -11.07 -21.49 -8.95
C LEU A 27 -11.31 -21.56 -10.47
N ASN A 28 -11.05 -20.48 -11.21
CA ASN A 28 -11.21 -20.46 -12.66
C ASN A 28 -10.07 -21.23 -13.35
N TYR A 29 -8.85 -21.15 -12.83
CA TYR A 29 -7.70 -21.90 -13.34
C TYR A 29 -7.85 -23.42 -13.19
N ASP A 30 -8.29 -23.90 -12.03
CA ASP A 30 -8.44 -25.34 -11.76
C ASP A 30 -9.60 -25.96 -12.57
N ASN A 31 -10.74 -25.26 -12.64
CA ASN A 31 -11.87 -25.70 -13.48
C ASN A 31 -11.50 -25.69 -14.98
N PHE A 32 -10.60 -24.80 -15.39
CA PHE A 32 -10.14 -24.71 -16.77
C PHE A 32 -9.12 -25.79 -17.14
N LEU A 33 -8.18 -26.15 -16.25
CA LEU A 33 -7.31 -27.32 -16.45
C LEU A 33 -8.12 -28.61 -16.55
N GLN A 34 -9.19 -28.72 -15.75
CA GLN A 34 -10.09 -29.86 -15.80
C GLN A 34 -10.89 -29.91 -17.11
N LEU A 35 -11.26 -28.75 -17.66
CA LEU A 35 -11.91 -28.64 -18.97
C LEU A 35 -10.92 -28.91 -20.13
N LEU A 36 -9.67 -28.45 -20.03
CA LEU A 36 -8.60 -28.73 -21.00
C LEU A 36 -8.28 -30.23 -21.08
N ILE A 37 -8.22 -30.91 -19.92
CA ILE A 37 -8.04 -32.36 -19.84
C ILE A 37 -9.27 -33.08 -20.42
N ALA A 38 -10.48 -32.58 -20.16
CA ALA A 38 -11.70 -33.14 -20.75
C ALA A 38 -11.77 -32.95 -22.27
N GLN A 39 -11.31 -31.81 -22.79
CA GLN A 39 -11.24 -31.50 -24.22
C GLN A 39 -10.14 -32.32 -24.93
N MET A 40 -8.96 -32.50 -24.34
CA MET A 40 -7.93 -33.42 -24.87
C MET A 40 -8.39 -34.88 -24.95
N LYS A 41 -9.29 -35.30 -24.06
CA LYS A 41 -9.89 -36.64 -24.11
C LYS A 41 -10.99 -36.77 -25.17
N ASN A 42 -11.51 -35.67 -25.74
CA ASN A 42 -12.75 -35.71 -26.53
C ASN A 42 -12.76 -34.84 -27.81
N GLN A 43 -11.66 -34.20 -28.22
CA GLN A 43 -11.62 -33.34 -29.41
C GLN A 43 -10.97 -34.03 -30.62
N ASP A 44 -11.67 -33.91 -31.75
CA ASP A 44 -11.15 -34.12 -33.10
C ASP A 44 -10.09 -33.04 -33.42
N PRO A 45 -8.92 -33.39 -34.00
CA PRO A 45 -7.71 -32.55 -34.11
C PRO A 45 -7.79 -31.21 -34.88
N THR A 46 -8.95 -30.75 -35.33
CA THR A 46 -9.05 -29.69 -36.35
C THR A 46 -9.30 -28.25 -35.85
N ASP A 47 -9.66 -28.01 -34.57
CA ASP A 47 -9.82 -26.64 -34.03
C ASP A 47 -9.30 -26.46 -32.58
N PRO A 48 -7.98 -26.27 -32.39
CA PRO A 48 -7.38 -26.12 -31.06
C PRO A 48 -7.26 -24.67 -30.51
N VAL A 49 -7.77 -23.64 -31.20
CA VAL A 49 -7.22 -22.27 -31.06
C VAL A 49 -7.85 -21.37 -29.98
N ASP A 50 -9.15 -21.48 -29.69
CA ASP A 50 -9.88 -20.50 -28.87
C ASP A 50 -9.54 -20.58 -27.35
N ALA A 51 -9.34 -21.80 -26.83
CA ALA A 51 -9.04 -22.02 -25.42
C ALA A 51 -7.61 -21.57 -25.05
N SER A 52 -6.64 -21.70 -25.96
CA SER A 52 -5.26 -21.31 -25.67
C SER A 52 -5.09 -19.79 -25.57
N GLU A 53 -5.86 -19.03 -26.35
CA GLU A 53 -5.76 -17.57 -26.41
C GLU A 53 -6.41 -16.92 -25.18
N GLN A 54 -7.57 -17.43 -24.73
CA GLN A 54 -8.18 -17.00 -23.46
C GLN A 54 -7.32 -17.38 -22.25
N MET A 55 -6.65 -18.53 -22.28
CA MET A 55 -5.68 -18.93 -21.23
C MET A 55 -4.49 -17.98 -21.18
N SER A 56 -3.96 -17.59 -22.33
CA SER A 56 -2.85 -16.63 -22.41
C SER A 56 -3.24 -15.27 -21.82
N GLN A 57 -4.48 -14.82 -22.07
CA GLN A 57 -5.01 -13.59 -21.48
C GLN A 57 -5.23 -13.71 -19.96
N LEU A 58 -5.75 -14.85 -19.47
CA LEU A 58 -5.94 -15.10 -18.03
C LEU A 58 -4.62 -15.22 -17.27
N ALA A 59 -3.63 -15.91 -17.84
CA ALA A 59 -2.28 -15.99 -17.29
C ALA A 59 -1.64 -14.60 -17.21
N SER A 60 -1.81 -13.79 -18.26
CA SER A 60 -1.34 -12.41 -18.29
C SER A 60 -2.01 -11.56 -17.20
N PHE A 61 -3.33 -11.69 -17.02
CA PHE A 61 -4.07 -10.98 -15.98
C PHE A 61 -3.64 -11.41 -14.57
N SER A 62 -3.48 -12.72 -14.35
CA SER A 62 -3.02 -13.28 -13.07
C SER A 62 -1.63 -12.77 -12.72
N GLN A 63 -0.76 -12.62 -13.71
CA GLN A 63 0.58 -12.08 -13.50
C GLN A 63 0.57 -10.59 -13.15
N VAL A 64 -0.29 -9.80 -13.80
CA VAL A 64 -0.50 -8.39 -13.45
C VAL A 64 -1.04 -8.26 -12.02
N GLU A 65 -2.01 -9.09 -11.64
CA GLU A 65 -2.60 -9.08 -10.30
C GLU A 65 -1.56 -9.48 -9.24
N GLN A 66 -0.73 -10.49 -9.52
CA GLN A 66 0.39 -10.89 -8.67
C GLN A 66 1.39 -9.74 -8.48
N THR A 67 1.69 -8.97 -9.54
CA THR A 67 2.53 -7.78 -9.47
C THR A 67 1.90 -6.70 -8.60
N ILE A 68 0.60 -6.41 -8.76
CA ILE A 68 -0.13 -5.45 -7.94
C ILE A 68 -0.09 -5.85 -6.46
N GLN A 69 -0.35 -7.12 -6.14
CA GLN A 69 -0.27 -7.62 -4.77
C GLN A 69 1.13 -7.50 -4.19
N THR A 70 2.15 -7.77 -5.00
CA THR A 70 3.56 -7.64 -4.57
C THR A 70 3.89 -6.20 -4.24
N ASN A 71 3.53 -5.25 -5.11
CA ASN A 71 3.72 -3.82 -4.86
C ASN A 71 3.00 -3.36 -3.59
N THR A 72 1.74 -3.79 -3.38
CA THR A 72 0.98 -3.47 -2.16
C THR A 72 1.66 -3.98 -0.89
N LYS A 73 2.24 -5.18 -0.93
CA LYS A 73 3.01 -5.74 0.19
C LYS A 73 4.29 -4.95 0.43
N LEU A 74 4.99 -4.54 -0.63
CA LEU A 74 6.18 -3.70 -0.53
C LEU A 74 5.85 -2.33 0.10
N ASP A 75 4.74 -1.70 -0.29
CA ASP A 75 4.28 -0.44 0.30
C ASP A 75 3.99 -0.58 1.80
N THR A 76 3.37 -1.71 2.19
CA THR A 76 3.08 -2.01 3.60
C THR A 76 4.37 -2.20 4.41
N LEU A 77 5.36 -2.88 3.84
CA LEU A 77 6.68 -3.08 4.46
C LEU A 77 7.44 -1.75 4.60
N LEU A 78 7.41 -0.92 3.57
CA LEU A 78 8.02 0.40 3.60
C LEU A 78 7.38 1.28 4.68
N ALA A 79 6.04 1.31 4.74
CA ALA A 79 5.32 2.05 5.77
C ALA A 79 5.67 1.57 7.19
N SER A 80 5.80 0.26 7.41
CA SER A 80 6.21 -0.30 8.71
C SER A 80 7.64 0.07 9.09
N SER A 81 8.56 0.04 8.13
CA SER A 81 9.95 0.46 8.31
C SER A 81 10.03 1.96 8.65
N SER A 82 9.33 2.79 7.89
CA SER A 82 9.21 4.23 8.13
C SER A 82 8.59 4.54 9.49
N LEU A 83 7.58 3.78 9.93
CA LEU A 83 6.98 3.94 11.26
C LEU A 83 7.97 3.60 12.38
N THR A 84 8.78 2.55 12.19
CA THR A 84 9.83 2.19 13.14
C THR A 84 10.86 3.30 13.27
N GLN A 85 11.32 3.88 12.15
CA GLN A 85 12.24 5.03 12.17
C GLN A 85 11.58 6.27 12.78
N ALA A 86 10.33 6.56 12.41
CA ALA A 86 9.54 7.67 12.92
C ALA A 86 9.37 7.63 14.45
N SER A 87 9.17 6.44 15.03
CA SER A 87 9.05 6.27 16.47
C SER A 87 10.30 6.73 17.24
N GLY A 88 11.48 6.63 16.61
CA GLY A 88 12.75 7.10 17.17
C GLY A 88 12.91 8.62 17.18
N TYR A 89 12.10 9.35 16.40
CA TYR A 89 12.15 10.82 16.35
C TYR A 89 11.28 11.49 17.41
N VAL A 90 10.25 10.81 17.91
CA VAL A 90 9.38 11.37 18.96
C VAL A 90 10.22 11.69 20.20
N GLY A 91 10.10 12.92 20.69
CA GLY A 91 10.89 13.42 21.82
C GLY A 91 12.30 13.90 21.46
N LYS A 92 12.78 13.73 20.23
CA LYS A 92 14.05 14.29 19.75
C LYS A 92 13.87 15.75 19.34
N TYR A 93 14.97 16.49 19.32
CA TYR A 93 15.03 17.82 18.74
C TYR A 93 15.34 17.71 17.24
N MET A 94 14.58 18.40 16.40
CA MET A 94 14.76 18.40 14.96
C MET A 94 14.82 19.84 14.42
N GLU A 95 15.64 20.03 13.40
CA GLU A 95 15.71 21.26 12.62
C GLU A 95 15.47 20.92 11.14
N SER A 96 14.53 21.66 10.53
CA SER A 96 14.22 21.57 9.10
C SER A 96 15.46 21.92 8.26
N ALA A 97 15.53 21.40 7.04
CA ALA A 97 16.66 21.62 6.13
C ALA A 97 16.90 23.11 5.79
N ASP A 98 15.86 23.94 5.91
CA ASP A 98 15.91 25.40 5.72
C ASP A 98 16.18 26.18 7.03
N GLY A 99 16.32 25.50 8.17
CA GLY A 99 16.53 26.10 9.48
C GLY A 99 15.32 26.89 10.03
N THR A 100 14.19 26.91 9.30
CA THR A 100 13.04 27.77 9.64
C THR A 100 12.22 27.17 10.78
N VAL A 101 12.03 25.86 10.76
CA VAL A 101 11.28 25.12 11.78
C VAL A 101 12.25 24.31 12.62
N LYS A 102 12.25 24.56 13.93
CA LYS A 102 13.06 23.84 14.90
C LYS A 102 12.30 23.60 16.19
N GLY A 103 12.52 22.44 16.80
CA GLY A 103 11.88 22.13 18.07
C GLY A 103 11.89 20.65 18.40
N THR A 104 11.37 20.34 19.58
CA THR A 104 11.16 18.95 20.01
C THR A 104 9.95 18.36 19.30
N ILE A 105 10.11 17.17 18.75
CA ILE A 105 9.04 16.44 18.06
C ILE A 105 8.05 15.89 19.08
N GLU A 106 6.77 16.25 18.93
CA GLU A 106 5.66 15.74 19.73
C GLU A 106 5.03 14.50 19.09
N SER A 107 4.85 14.52 17.78
CA SER A 107 4.25 13.41 17.04
C SER A 107 4.84 13.27 15.65
N VAL A 108 4.70 12.08 15.07
CA VAL A 108 5.14 11.80 13.71
C VAL A 108 4.03 11.08 12.96
N LYS A 109 3.80 11.46 11.71
CA LYS A 109 2.87 10.81 10.79
C LYS A 109 3.62 10.27 9.59
N VAL A 110 3.36 9.01 9.25
CA VAL A 110 3.93 8.34 8.09
C VAL A 110 2.89 8.39 6.98
N TYR A 111 3.27 8.95 5.85
CA TYR A 111 2.49 8.98 4.62
C TYR A 111 3.21 8.16 3.54
N SER A 112 2.54 7.94 2.41
CA SER A 112 3.12 7.24 1.25
C SER A 112 4.27 8.01 0.60
N ASP A 113 4.31 9.32 0.77
CA ASP A 113 5.30 10.24 0.19
C ASP A 113 6.40 10.66 1.17
N GLY A 114 6.30 10.27 2.45
CA GLY A 114 7.35 10.54 3.43
C GLY A 114 6.86 10.55 4.88
N ILE A 115 7.75 11.00 5.77
CA ILE A 115 7.48 11.11 7.20
C ILE A 115 7.39 12.59 7.56
N ILE A 116 6.29 13.00 8.21
CA ILE A 116 6.09 14.36 8.71
C ILE A 116 6.15 14.34 10.24
N ALA A 117 7.11 15.05 10.81
CA ALA A 117 7.24 15.26 12.23
C ALA A 117 6.60 16.60 12.63
N THR A 118 5.78 16.61 13.68
CA THR A 118 5.17 17.83 14.23
C THR A 118 5.85 18.17 15.55
N THR A 119 6.37 19.39 15.66
CA THR A 119 7.00 19.91 16.87
C THR A 119 5.96 20.29 17.92
N THR A 120 6.36 20.39 19.19
CA THR A 120 5.51 20.89 20.28
C THR A 120 5.00 22.32 20.07
N ALA A 121 5.67 23.09 19.20
CA ALA A 121 5.24 24.43 18.80
C ALA A 121 4.23 24.42 17.63
N GLY A 122 3.83 23.24 17.14
CA GLY A 122 2.92 23.05 16.01
C GLY A 122 3.59 23.18 14.63
N GLY A 123 4.93 23.24 14.57
CA GLY A 123 5.67 23.30 13.31
C GLY A 123 5.80 21.93 12.67
N ASN A 124 5.58 21.83 11.36
CA ASN A 124 5.72 20.58 10.61
C ASN A 124 7.07 20.54 9.90
N ILE A 125 7.79 19.43 10.07
CA ILE A 125 9.07 19.15 9.42
C ILE A 125 8.90 17.89 8.58
N LEU A 126 9.13 18.01 7.27
CA LEU A 126 9.25 16.85 6.39
C LEU A 126 10.62 16.22 6.62
N VAL A 127 10.65 14.96 7.02
CA VAL A 127 11.89 14.21 7.23
C VAL A 127 12.43 13.81 5.86
N GLN A 128 13.45 14.55 5.42
CA GLN A 128 14.16 14.32 4.16
C GLN A 128 15.66 14.57 4.34
N ALA A 129 16.45 14.36 3.28
CA ALA A 129 17.87 14.66 3.32
C ALA A 129 18.13 16.13 3.71
N GLY A 130 19.09 16.35 4.63
CA GLY A 130 19.48 17.69 5.07
C GLY A 130 18.85 18.15 6.40
N ILE A 131 17.92 17.39 6.99
CA ILE A 131 17.44 17.69 8.35
C ILE A 131 18.49 17.35 9.42
N THR A 132 18.50 18.09 10.52
CA THR A 132 19.34 17.78 11.69
C THR A 132 18.49 17.21 12.81
N VAL A 133 18.93 16.10 13.43
CA VAL A 133 18.26 15.46 14.57
C VAL A 133 19.24 15.33 15.74
N ALA A 134 18.81 15.72 16.94
CA ALA A 134 19.60 15.63 18.16
C ALA A 134 18.74 15.11 19.34
N ASP A 135 19.39 14.51 20.34
CA ASP A 135 18.70 14.00 21.54
C ASP A 135 18.06 15.10 22.40
N LYS A 136 18.62 16.31 22.34
CA LYS A 136 18.14 17.51 23.03
C LYS A 136 18.52 18.74 22.21
N ALA A 137 17.86 19.87 22.48
CA ALA A 137 18.23 21.14 21.85
C ALA A 137 19.74 21.41 22.06
N PRO A 138 20.45 21.91 21.04
CA PRO A 138 21.86 22.25 21.17
C PRO A 138 21.98 23.28 22.30
N THR A 139 22.66 22.91 23.38
CA THR A 139 23.03 23.85 24.43
C THR A 139 24.03 24.80 23.79
N SER A 140 23.65 26.06 23.62
CA SER A 140 24.59 27.13 23.28
C SER A 140 25.55 27.28 24.45
N ASP A 141 26.57 26.42 24.49
CA ASP A 141 27.66 26.53 25.43
C ASP A 141 28.58 27.64 24.91
N THR A 142 28.56 28.76 25.61
CA THR A 142 29.43 29.92 25.44
C THR A 142 30.84 29.62 25.92
#